data_AF-A0A968Z4J4-F1
#
_entry.id   AF-A0A968Z4J4-F1
#
_cell.length_a   1.000
_cell.length_b   1.000
_cell.length_c   1.000
_cell.angle_alpha   90.00
_cell.angle_beta   90.00
_cell.angle_gamma   90.00
#
_symmetry.space_group_name_H-M   'P 1'
#
loop_
_entity.id
_entity.type
_entity.pdbx_description
1 polymer ?
#
loop_
_entity_poly.entity_id
_entity_poly.type
_entity_poly.pdbx_seq_one_letter_code
_entity_poly.pdbx_strand_id
1 'polypeptide(L)'
;MDYQILHTTLGRFRIRVPDLSNNPHYARRLDWLVASLDFVTDVRINVQTGSLIIHYEASEVLSGTLLENIFTAIRQASITEIPHSYLLFER
;
A
#
# COMPACT_ATOMS: atom_id res chain seq x y z
N MET A 1 -7.61 -13.59 -1.66
CA MET A 1 -7.15 -12.19 -1.78
C MET A 1 -5.67 -12.28 -2.00
N ASP A 2 -5.25 -11.94 -3.20
CA ASP A 2 -4.01 -12.45 -3.74
C ASP A 2 -3.05 -11.29 -3.91
N TYR A 3 -1.81 -11.45 -3.46
CA TYR A 3 -0.77 -10.46 -3.65
C TYR A 3 0.59 -11.13 -3.86
N GLN A 4 1.46 -10.45 -4.59
CA GLN A 4 2.79 -10.95 -4.92
C GLN A 4 3.81 -9.82 -4.85
N ILE A 5 4.92 -10.01 -4.15
CA ILE A 5 6.06 -9.09 -4.24
C ILE A 5 6.69 -9.28 -5.62
N LEU A 6 6.66 -8.23 -6.46
CA LEU A 6 7.28 -8.26 -7.79
C LEU A 6 8.75 -7.89 -7.71
N HIS A 7 9.09 -6.85 -6.94
CA HIS A 7 10.46 -6.37 -6.76
C HIS A 7 10.64 -5.72 -5.40
N THR A 8 11.78 -6.02 -4.77
CA THR A 8 12.26 -5.33 -3.57
C THR A 8 13.61 -4.71 -3.90
N THR A 9 13.68 -3.39 -3.84
CA THR A 9 14.93 -2.63 -3.90
C THR A 9 15.05 -1.84 -2.61
N LEU A 10 16.26 -1.53 -2.15
CA LEU A 10 16.44 -0.73 -0.94
C LEU A 10 15.64 0.59 -1.07
N GLY A 11 14.79 0.87 -0.10
CA GLY A 11 13.90 2.04 -0.08
C GLY A 11 12.66 1.96 -0.99
N ARG A 12 12.41 0.83 -1.67
CA ARG A 12 11.21 0.67 -2.50
C ARG A 12 10.68 -0.76 -2.62
N PHE A 13 9.40 -0.94 -2.33
CA PHE A 13 8.64 -2.14 -2.67
C PHE A 13 7.76 -1.94 -3.90
N ARG A 14 7.65 -2.97 -4.73
CA ARG A 14 6.61 -3.10 -5.75
C ARG A 14 5.86 -4.41 -5.55
N ILE A 15 4.58 -4.29 -5.23
CA ILE A 15 3.70 -5.41 -4.90
C ILE A 15 2.55 -5.43 -5.90
N ARG A 16 2.27 -6.59 -6.49
CA ARG A 16 1.06 -6.82 -7.28
C ARG A 16 -0.09 -7.13 -6.34
N VAL A 17 -1.19 -6.40 -6.48
CA VAL A 17 -2.46 -6.61 -5.80
C VAL A 17 -3.57 -6.44 -6.84
N PRO A 18 -4.12 -7.53 -7.42
CA PRO A 18 -5.08 -7.46 -8.53
C PRO A 18 -6.34 -6.64 -8.24
N ASP A 19 -6.79 -6.60 -6.98
CA ASP A 19 -7.97 -5.85 -6.57
C ASP A 19 -7.83 -4.34 -6.78
N LEU A 20 -6.60 -3.82 -6.88
CA LEU A 20 -6.33 -2.42 -7.22
C LEU A 20 -6.84 -2.04 -8.61
N SER A 21 -6.93 -2.99 -9.54
CA SER A 21 -7.43 -2.73 -10.90
C SER A 21 -8.96 -2.67 -10.97
N ASN A 22 -9.64 -3.39 -10.09
CA ASN A 22 -11.08 -3.64 -10.21
C ASN A 22 -11.90 -2.91 -9.14
N ASN A 23 -11.27 -2.44 -8.06
CA ASN A 23 -11.96 -1.86 -6.92
C ASN A 23 -11.32 -0.53 -6.49
N PRO A 24 -11.84 0.61 -7.01
CA PRO A 24 -11.33 1.94 -6.65
C PRO A 24 -11.46 2.28 -5.16
N HIS A 25 -12.49 1.79 -4.49
CA HIS A 25 -12.65 1.99 -3.05
C HIS A 25 -11.58 1.24 -2.25
N TYR A 26 -11.30 -0.01 -2.65
CA TYR A 26 -10.20 -0.79 -2.10
C TYR A 26 -8.86 -0.09 -2.31
N ALA A 27 -8.60 0.40 -3.53
CA ALA A 27 -7.38 1.13 -3.85
C ALA A 27 -7.20 2.36 -2.94
N ARG A 28 -8.26 3.15 -2.72
CA ARG A 28 -8.21 4.31 -1.83
C ARG A 28 -7.97 3.95 -0.37
N ARG A 29 -8.61 2.89 0.14
CA ARG A 29 -8.36 2.40 1.51
C ARG A 29 -6.94 1.90 1.67
N LEU A 30 -6.42 1.20 0.66
CA LEU A 30 -5.06 0.66 0.69
C LEU A 30 -4.03 1.79 0.67
N ASP A 31 -4.23 2.79 -0.19
CA ASP A 31 -3.40 3.99 -0.24
C ASP A 31 -3.34 4.66 1.14
N TRP A 32 -4.50 4.89 1.77
CA TRP A 32 -4.60 5.48 3.10
C TRP A 32 -3.86 4.67 4.17
N LEU A 33 -4.13 3.37 4.26
CA LEU A 33 -3.55 2.49 5.27
C LEU A 33 -2.02 2.45 5.14
N VAL A 34 -1.51 2.33 3.91
CA VAL A 34 -0.06 2.25 3.67
C VAL A 34 0.60 3.60 3.91
N ALA A 35 -0.03 4.71 3.49
CA ALA A 35 0.48 6.05 3.73
C ALA A 35 0.45 6.46 5.21
N SER A 36 -0.30 5.76 6.06
CA SER A 36 -0.31 5.96 7.51
C SER A 36 0.76 5.19 8.28
N LEU A 37 1.56 4.35 7.60
CA LEU A 37 2.66 3.62 8.22
C LEU A 37 3.86 4.57 8.40
N ASP A 38 4.40 4.64 9.62
CA ASP A 38 5.42 5.63 10.00
C ASP A 38 6.71 5.61 9.14
N PHE A 39 7.05 4.45 8.58
CA PHE A 39 8.25 4.27 7.75
C PHE A 39 8.04 4.58 6.26
N VAL A 40 6.79 4.84 5.83
CA VAL A 40 6.43 5.07 4.43
C VAL A 40 6.56 6.55 4.10
N THR A 41 7.31 6.85 3.03
CA THR A 41 7.55 8.23 2.59
C THR A 41 6.69 8.63 1.39
N ASP A 42 6.30 7.67 0.54
CA ASP A 42 5.44 7.90 -0.61
C ASP A 42 4.73 6.60 -1.02
N VAL A 43 3.48 6.73 -1.47
CA VAL A 43 2.67 5.61 -1.96
C VAL A 43 2.16 5.94 -3.35
N ARG A 44 2.25 4.99 -4.27
CA ARG A 44 1.71 5.11 -5.62
C ARG A 44 0.98 3.85 -6.02
N ILE A 45 -0.22 4.02 -6.54
CA ILE A 45 -1.03 2.93 -7.10
C ILE A 45 -1.09 3.08 -8.61
N ASN A 46 -0.68 2.02 -9.32
CA ASN A 46 -0.91 1.87 -10.75
C ASN A 46 -2.09 0.92 -10.95
N VAL A 47 -3.29 1.49 -11.11
CA VAL A 47 -4.54 0.75 -11.31
C VAL A 47 -4.52 -0.13 -12.57
N GLN A 48 -3.87 0.31 -13.65
CA GLN A 48 -3.83 -0.45 -14.91
C GLN A 48 -3.09 -1.79 -14.75
N THR A 49 -2.06 -1.82 -13.91
CA THR A 49 -1.23 -3.01 -13.69
C THR A 49 -1.53 -3.72 -12.38
N GLY A 50 -2.41 -3.17 -11.55
CA GLY A 50 -2.69 -3.67 -10.21
C GLY A 50 -1.43 -3.64 -9.33
N SER A 51 -0.60 -2.60 -9.45
CA SER A 51 0.66 -2.49 -8.70
C SER A 51 0.56 -1.43 -7.60
N LEU A 52 0.98 -1.80 -6.39
CA LEU A 52 1.28 -0.91 -5.28
C LEU A 52 2.79 -0.68 -5.24
N ILE A 53 3.21 0.59 -5.27
CA ILE A 53 4.59 1.03 -5.14
C ILE A 53 4.70 1.81 -3.84
N ILE A 54 5.65 1.41 -2.99
CA ILE A 54 5.87 2.00 -1.67
C ILE A 54 7.31 2.46 -1.62
N HIS A 55 7.54 3.74 -1.32
CA HIS A 55 8.86 4.25 -0.95
C HIS A 55 8.96 4.32 0.58
N TYR A 56 10.14 3.97 1.11
CA TYR A 56 10.42 3.97 2.54
C TYR A 56 11.85 4.42 2.81
N GLU A 57 12.11 4.88 4.03
CA GLU A 57 13.46 5.32 4.42
C GLU A 57 14.45 4.15 4.46
N ALA A 58 15.47 4.21 3.60
CA ALA A 58 16.47 3.16 3.41
C ALA A 58 17.38 2.93 4.64
N SER A 59 17.35 3.83 5.62
CA SER A 59 18.03 3.66 6.91
C SER A 59 17.42 2.54 7.76
N GLU A 60 16.19 2.14 7.47
CA GLU A 60 15.56 0.99 8.11
C GLU A 60 15.98 -0.29 7.39
N VAL A 61 16.71 -1.17 8.10
CA VAL A 61 16.95 -2.54 7.63
C VAL A 61 15.59 -3.19 7.39
N LEU A 62 15.44 -3.84 6.23
CA LEU A 62 14.28 -4.68 5.89
C LEU A 62 14.08 -5.73 7.00
N SER A 63 13.25 -5.42 7.98
CA SER A 63 12.84 -6.34 9.02
C SER A 63 11.57 -7.06 8.57
N GLY A 64 11.37 -8.31 9.02
CA GLY A 64 10.12 -9.04 8.74
C GLY A 64 8.88 -8.26 9.15
N THR A 65 8.99 -7.43 10.19
CA THR A 65 7.94 -6.56 10.72
C THR A 65 7.44 -5.53 9.70
N LEU A 66 8.31 -4.93 8.87
CA LEU A 66 7.88 -3.96 7.84
C LEU A 66 6.96 -4.64 6.81
N LEU A 67 7.36 -5.82 6.33
CA LEU A 67 6.58 -6.58 5.37
C LEU A 67 5.24 -7.04 5.97
N GLU A 68 5.23 -7.45 7.23
CA GLU A 68 4.00 -7.81 7.94
C GLU A 68 3.03 -6.63 8.07
N ASN A 69 3.53 -5.43 8.36
CA ASN A 69 2.71 -4.22 8.41
C ASN A 69 2.07 -3.92 7.05
N ILE A 70 2.83 -4.02 5.96
CA ILE A 70 2.30 -3.83 4.60
C ILE A 70 1.24 -4.88 4.27
N PHE A 71 1.49 -6.16 4.57
CA PHE A 71 0.52 -7.22 4.29
C PHE A 71 -0.74 -7.10 5.16
N THR A 72 -0.61 -6.58 6.37
CA THR A 72 -1.75 -6.27 7.23
C THR A 72 -2.60 -5.17 6.63
N ALA A 73 -1.98 -4.09 6.11
CA ALA A 73 -2.68 -3.04 5.39
C ALA A 73 -3.42 -3.57 4.14
N ILE A 74 -2.77 -4.44 3.36
CA ILE A 74 -3.38 -5.10 2.18
C ILE A 74 -4.65 -5.86 2.58
N ARG A 75 -4.62 -6.63 3.67
CA ARG A 75 -5.79 -7.38 4.16
C ARG A 75 -6.88 -6.45 4.72
N GLN A 76 -6.50 -5.45 5.50
CA GLN A 76 -7.43 -4.51 6.13
C GLN A 76 -8.21 -3.68 5.12
N ALA A 77 -7.59 -3.28 4.01
CA ALA A 77 -8.25 -2.50 2.97
C ALA A 77 -9.55 -3.13 2.42
N SER A 78 -9.75 -4.44 2.58
CA SER A 78 -11.01 -5.11 2.19
C SER A 78 -12.18 -4.78 3.11
N ILE A 79 -11.93 -4.50 4.38
CA ILE A 79 -12.97 -4.32 5.42
C ILE A 79 -12.95 -2.94 6.07
N THR A 80 -11.90 -2.15 5.85
CA THR A 80 -11.72 -0.85 6.47
C THR A 80 -12.64 0.21 5.84
N GLU A 81 -13.33 0.96 6.69
CA GLU A 81 -13.95 2.21 6.31
C GLU A 81 -12.95 3.35 6.42
N ILE A 82 -12.83 4.16 5.37
CA ILE A 82 -11.98 5.35 5.37
C ILE A 82 -12.75 6.51 5.98
N PRO A 83 -12.17 7.27 6.92
CA PRO A 83 -12.81 8.46 7.48
C PRO A 83 -13.22 9.42 6.36
N HIS A 84 -14.43 9.99 6.44
CA HIS A 84 -14.95 10.90 5.42
C HIS A 84 -14.02 12.09 5.17
N SER A 85 -13.31 12.56 6.21
CA SER A 85 -12.30 13.62 6.11
C SER A 85 -11.17 13.28 5.12
N TYR A 86 -10.81 12.00 4.96
CA TYR A 86 -9.77 11.57 4.02
C TYR A 86 -10.27 11.53 2.58
N LEU A 87 -11.57 11.36 2.35
CA LEU A 87 -12.16 11.37 1.01
C LEU A 87 -12.13 12.76 0.35
N LEU A 88 -11.96 13.82 1.15
CA LEU A 88 -11.95 15.22 0.69
C LEU A 88 -10.55 15.71 0.28
N PHE A 89 -9.50 14.94 0.58
CA PHE A 89 -8.14 15.27 0.17
C PHE A 89 -7.77 14.46 -1.07
N GLU A 90 -7.95 15.05 -2.24
CA GLU A 90 -7.28 14.60 -3.45
C GLU A 90 -5.81 15.06 -3.36
N ARG A 91 -4.87 14.11 -3.22
CA ARG A 91 -3.44 14.37 -3.36
C ARG A 91 -3.04 14.27 -4.84
#